data_AF-Q9I8D3-F1
#
_entry.id   AF-Q9I8D3-F1
#
_cell.length_a   1.000
_cell.length_b   1.000
_cell.length_c   1.000
_cell.angle_alpha   90.00
_cell.angle_beta   90.00
_cell.angle_gamma   90.00
#
_symmetry.space_group_name_H-M   'P 1'
#
loop_
_entity.id
_entity.type
_entity.pdbx_description
1 polymer ?
#
loop_
_entity_poly.entity_id
_entity_poly.type
_entity_poly.pdbx_seq_one_letter_code
_entity_poly.pdbx_strand_id
1 'polypeptide(L)'
;INMLQSSYSTCVLVTEENKEALITPKEKRGKYVVCFDPLDGSSNIDCLAPIGTIFAIYKKETDDEPSEKDALQPGRKIVAAGYALYGSATLVALSTGQGVDCFMLDPALGEFILVDRDVKIKKKGKIYSLNEGYAKYFDPAMTEYLKKKKFPEDGSSPYGARYVGS
;
A
#
# COMPACT_ATOMS: atom_id res chain seq x y z
N ILE A 1 -12.17 -3.21 -9.88
CA ILE A 1 -12.53 -2.64 -11.21
C ILE A 1 -13.98 -2.14 -11.26
N ASN A 2 -14.98 -3.01 -11.12
CA ASN A 2 -16.40 -2.64 -11.30
C ASN A 2 -16.85 -1.45 -10.45
N MET A 3 -16.57 -1.48 -9.13
CA MET A 3 -16.91 -0.39 -8.21
C MET A 3 -16.24 0.94 -8.58
N LEU A 4 -15.01 0.90 -9.09
CA LEU A 4 -14.29 2.10 -9.52
C LEU A 4 -14.89 2.67 -10.80
N GLN A 5 -15.22 1.84 -11.79
CA GLN A 5 -15.88 2.30 -13.01
C GLN A 5 -17.30 2.84 -12.73
N SER A 6 -18.05 2.26 -11.79
CA SER A 6 -19.37 2.78 -11.41
C SER A 6 -19.32 4.03 -10.52
N SER A 7 -18.14 4.47 -10.08
CA SER A 7 -17.99 5.67 -9.23
C SER A 7 -18.12 6.99 -9.98
N TYR A 8 -18.14 6.97 -11.32
CA TYR A 8 -18.08 8.16 -12.18
C TYR A 8 -16.88 9.09 -11.91
N SER A 9 -15.86 8.59 -11.21
CA SER A 9 -14.74 9.39 -10.73
C SER A 9 -13.41 9.06 -11.40
N THR A 10 -13.30 7.90 -12.06
CA THR A 10 -12.06 7.40 -12.64
C THR A 10 -12.00 7.53 -14.15
N CYS A 11 -10.79 7.70 -14.71
CA CYS A 11 -10.55 7.68 -16.16
C CYS A 11 -9.61 6.55 -16.58
N VAL A 12 -8.62 6.20 -15.75
CA VAL A 12 -7.65 5.13 -16.00
C VAL A 12 -7.50 4.29 -14.74
N LEU A 13 -7.48 2.97 -14.91
CA LEU A 13 -7.25 2.01 -13.83
C LEU A 13 -6.03 1.16 -14.19
N VAL A 14 -5.09 1.03 -13.26
CA VAL A 14 -3.94 0.13 -13.37
C VAL A 14 -4.01 -0.87 -12.22
N THR A 15 -3.90 -2.14 -12.52
CA THR A 15 -4.00 -3.22 -11.53
C THR A 15 -2.96 -4.29 -11.82
N GLU A 16 -2.41 -4.89 -10.76
CA GLU A 16 -1.42 -5.97 -10.88
C GLU A 16 -1.92 -7.12 -11.79
N GLU A 17 -3.19 -7.49 -11.62
CA GLU A 17 -3.85 -8.59 -12.35
C GLU A 17 -4.06 -8.35 -13.86
N ASN A 18 -3.86 -7.13 -14.36
CA ASN A 18 -4.05 -6.81 -15.77
C ASN A 18 -2.78 -6.24 -16.38
N LYS A 19 -2.34 -6.85 -17.48
CA LYS A 19 -1.15 -6.41 -18.23
C LYS A 19 -1.27 -4.98 -18.78
N GLU A 20 -2.47 -4.60 -19.20
CA GLU A 20 -2.74 -3.29 -19.83
C GLU A 20 -3.61 -2.42 -18.91
N ALA A 21 -3.39 -1.11 -18.96
CA ALA A 21 -4.24 -0.18 -18.24
C ALA A 21 -5.67 -0.18 -18.81
N LEU A 22 -6.66 -0.16 -17.91
CA LEU A 22 -8.06 -0.14 -18.26
C LEU A 22 -8.55 1.30 -18.39
N ILE A 23 -9.04 1.66 -19.57
CA ILE A 23 -9.64 2.98 -19.80
C ILE A 23 -11.12 2.94 -19.44
N THR A 24 -11.54 3.87 -18.57
CA THR A 24 -12.95 3.95 -18.16
C THR A 24 -13.82 4.38 -19.35
N PRO A 25 -14.97 3.73 -19.62
CA PRO A 25 -15.90 4.11 -20.68
C PRO A 25 -16.35 5.56 -20.59
N LYS A 26 -16.54 6.24 -21.73
CA LYS A 26 -16.76 7.70 -21.81
C LYS A 26 -17.90 8.19 -20.91
N GLU A 27 -18.98 7.44 -20.84
CA GLU A 27 -20.19 7.72 -20.06
C GLU A 27 -20.01 7.58 -18.54
N LYS A 28 -18.89 7.01 -18.09
CA LYS A 28 -18.54 6.78 -16.66
C LYS A 28 -17.25 7.46 -16.24
N ARG A 29 -16.65 8.30 -17.10
CA ARG A 29 -15.35 8.91 -16.81
C ARG A 29 -15.44 10.00 -15.76
N GLY A 30 -14.47 9.98 -14.85
CA GLY A 30 -14.12 11.13 -14.02
C GLY A 30 -12.68 11.58 -14.26
N LYS A 31 -12.09 12.22 -13.25
CA LYS A 31 -10.79 12.92 -13.35
C LYS A 31 -9.62 12.20 -12.68
N TYR A 32 -9.86 11.03 -12.10
CA TYR A 32 -8.85 10.32 -11.31
C TYR A 32 -8.30 9.10 -12.03
N VAL A 33 -6.99 8.88 -11.86
CA VAL A 33 -6.30 7.64 -12.21
C VAL A 33 -6.12 6.84 -10.93
N VAL A 34 -6.42 5.54 -10.94
CA VAL A 34 -6.30 4.68 -9.77
C VAL A 34 -5.38 3.51 -10.10
N CYS A 35 -4.25 3.43 -9.38
CA CYS A 35 -3.36 2.29 -9.40
C CYS A 35 -3.62 1.47 -8.14
N PHE A 36 -3.83 0.16 -8.27
CA PHE A 36 -4.13 -0.68 -7.10
C PHE A 36 -3.60 -2.09 -7.26
N ASP A 37 -3.29 -2.71 -6.13
CA ASP A 37 -3.15 -4.15 -6.00
C ASP A 37 -4.41 -4.66 -5.31
N PRO A 38 -5.26 -5.46 -6.00
CA PRO A 38 -6.49 -5.94 -5.43
C PRO A 38 -6.29 -6.92 -4.27
N LEU A 39 -5.19 -7.68 -4.25
CA LEU A 39 -4.92 -8.70 -3.25
C LEU A 39 -3.41 -8.94 -3.04
N ASP A 40 -2.80 -8.03 -2.29
CA ASP A 40 -1.39 -8.09 -1.88
C ASP A 40 -1.15 -9.24 -0.89
N GLY A 41 0.01 -9.88 -0.99
CA GLY A 41 0.35 -11.04 -0.17
C GLY A 41 -0.36 -12.33 -0.59
N SER A 42 -0.75 -12.46 -1.86
CA SER A 42 -1.46 -13.64 -2.37
C SER A 42 -0.79 -14.99 -2.07
N SER A 43 0.54 -15.02 -1.94
CA SER A 43 1.31 -16.21 -1.53
C SER A 43 1.01 -16.71 -0.12
N ASN A 44 0.38 -15.87 0.72
CA ASN A 44 0.04 -16.16 2.12
C ASN A 44 -1.41 -16.59 2.33
N ILE A 45 -2.22 -16.65 1.26
CA ILE A 45 -3.63 -17.03 1.36
C ILE A 45 -3.76 -18.44 1.97
N ASP A 46 -2.97 -19.40 1.50
CA ASP A 46 -3.04 -20.81 1.92
C ASP A 46 -2.62 -21.02 3.38
N CYS A 47 -1.80 -20.13 3.93
CA CYS A 47 -1.35 -20.21 5.32
C CYS A 47 -2.12 -19.29 6.29
N LEU A 48 -3.20 -18.65 5.81
CA LEU A 48 -4.05 -17.74 6.59
C LEU A 48 -3.27 -16.58 7.24
N ALA A 49 -2.15 -16.17 6.64
CA ALA A 49 -1.44 -14.98 7.07
C ALA A 49 -2.17 -13.71 6.61
N PRO A 50 -1.94 -12.56 7.26
CA PRO A 50 -2.56 -11.30 6.87
C PRO A 50 -2.25 -10.96 5.41
N ILE A 51 -3.27 -10.54 4.67
CA ILE A 51 -3.20 -10.08 3.28
C ILE A 51 -3.85 -8.71 3.17
N GLY A 52 -3.77 -8.04 2.01
CA GLY A 52 -4.29 -6.69 1.89
C GLY A 52 -4.71 -6.27 0.48
N THR A 53 -5.15 -5.02 0.37
CA THR A 53 -5.39 -4.34 -0.90
C THR A 53 -4.68 -3.00 -0.82
N ILE A 54 -3.85 -2.65 -1.80
CA ILE A 54 -3.11 -1.39 -1.82
C ILE A 54 -3.69 -0.50 -2.92
N PHE A 55 -3.80 0.81 -2.68
CA PHE A 55 -4.26 1.74 -3.72
C PHE A 55 -3.57 3.09 -3.65
N ALA A 56 -3.39 3.70 -4.82
CA ALA A 56 -2.92 5.05 -5.01
C ALA A 56 -3.80 5.75 -6.05
N ILE A 57 -4.22 6.97 -5.72
CA ILE A 57 -5.09 7.81 -6.54
C ILE A 57 -4.29 9.02 -6.99
N TYR A 58 -4.29 9.25 -8.29
CA TYR A 58 -3.70 10.42 -8.95
C TYR A 58 -4.79 11.23 -9.64
N LYS A 59 -4.54 12.52 -9.82
CA LYS A 59 -5.38 13.35 -10.68
C LYS A 59 -4.82 13.28 -12.11
N LYS A 60 -5.68 13.16 -13.12
CA LYS A 60 -5.27 13.32 -14.51
C LYS A 60 -4.77 14.75 -14.74
N GLU A 61 -3.65 14.90 -15.45
CA GLU A 61 -2.98 16.20 -15.61
C GLU A 61 -3.19 16.84 -16.98
N THR A 62 -3.51 16.04 -17.99
CA THR A 62 -3.71 16.48 -19.38
C THR A 62 -5.19 16.57 -19.71
N ASP A 63 -5.55 17.32 -20.75
CA ASP A 63 -6.91 17.35 -21.31
C ASP A 63 -7.12 16.33 -22.44
N ASP A 64 -6.06 15.61 -22.83
CA ASP A 64 -6.11 14.58 -23.87
C ASP A 64 -7.02 13.39 -23.51
N GLU A 65 -7.35 12.53 -24.48
CA GLU A 65 -8.05 11.27 -24.18
C GLU A 65 -7.25 10.41 -23.18
N PRO A 66 -7.91 9.83 -22.14
CA PRO A 66 -7.21 9.04 -21.13
C PRO A 66 -6.44 7.87 -21.74
N SER A 67 -5.21 7.67 -21.29
CA SER A 67 -4.32 6.60 -21.73
C SER A 67 -3.47 6.06 -20.58
N GLU A 68 -2.78 4.95 -20.80
CA GLU A 68 -1.84 4.37 -19.83
C GLU A 68 -0.78 5.38 -19.34
N LYS A 69 -0.39 6.34 -20.18
CA LYS A 69 0.58 7.39 -19.83
C LYS A 69 0.13 8.25 -18.66
N ASP A 70 -1.19 8.41 -18.46
CA ASP A 70 -1.73 9.19 -17.33
C ASP A 70 -1.45 8.51 -15.97
N ALA A 71 -1.13 7.22 -15.95
CA ALA A 71 -0.72 6.49 -14.74
C ALA A 71 0.79 6.58 -14.46
N LEU A 72 1.60 6.95 -15.45
CA LEU A 72 3.06 7.06 -15.34
C LEU A 72 3.49 8.38 -14.68
N GLN A 73 2.91 8.67 -13.52
CA GLN A 73 3.20 9.85 -12.72
C GLN A 73 4.13 9.48 -11.54
N PRO A 74 5.01 10.40 -11.10
CA PRO A 74 5.80 10.17 -9.90
C PRO A 74 4.88 10.10 -8.67
N GLY A 75 5.20 9.22 -7.72
CA GLY A 75 4.41 9.04 -6.48
C GLY A 75 4.21 10.31 -5.63
N ARG A 76 5.02 11.36 -5.86
CA ARG A 76 4.80 12.69 -5.25
C ARG A 76 3.51 13.39 -5.71
N LYS A 77 2.88 12.91 -6.79
CA LYS A 77 1.60 13.43 -7.34
C LYS A 77 0.38 12.66 -6.86
N ILE A 78 0.56 11.66 -5.99
CA ILE A 78 -0.55 10.98 -5.33
C ILE A 78 -1.38 12.01 -4.55
N VAL A 79 -2.69 12.03 -4.81
CA VAL A 79 -3.64 12.91 -4.09
C VAL A 79 -4.29 12.19 -2.92
N ALA A 80 -4.40 10.86 -3.00
CA ALA A 80 -4.79 10.01 -1.90
C ALA A 80 -4.20 8.60 -2.09
N ALA A 81 -3.80 7.95 -1.01
CA ALA A 81 -3.33 6.57 -1.03
C ALA A 81 -3.65 5.90 0.29
N GLY A 82 -3.64 4.58 0.27
CA GLY A 82 -3.94 3.78 1.44
C GLY A 82 -3.81 2.31 1.17
N TYR A 83 -4.14 1.53 2.19
CA TYR A 83 -4.29 0.09 2.07
C TYR A 83 -5.40 -0.39 2.99
N ALA A 84 -6.07 -1.45 2.56
CA ALA A 84 -6.88 -2.29 3.42
C ALA A 84 -6.03 -3.47 3.89
N LEU A 85 -6.05 -3.76 5.19
CA LEU A 85 -5.40 -4.89 5.80
C LEU A 85 -6.46 -5.87 6.28
N TYR A 86 -6.41 -7.10 5.79
CA TYR A 86 -7.26 -8.22 6.18
C TYR A 86 -6.48 -9.12 7.15
N GLY A 87 -6.30 -8.62 8.38
CA GLY A 87 -5.61 -9.32 9.46
C GLY A 87 -6.59 -9.93 10.47
N SER A 88 -6.20 -9.94 11.75
CA SER A 88 -7.11 -10.32 12.84
C SER A 88 -8.33 -9.39 12.97
N ALA A 89 -8.22 -8.18 12.45
CA ALA A 89 -9.31 -7.25 12.19
C ALA A 89 -9.09 -6.61 10.81
N THR A 90 -10.17 -6.15 10.17
CA THR A 90 -10.09 -5.43 8.90
C THR A 90 -9.89 -3.94 9.16
N LEU A 91 -8.80 -3.39 8.65
CA LEU A 91 -8.42 -1.98 8.83
C LEU A 91 -8.17 -1.33 7.47
N VAL A 92 -8.56 -0.07 7.33
CA VAL A 92 -8.16 0.79 6.20
C VAL A 92 -7.32 1.93 6.74
N ALA A 93 -6.07 2.00 6.31
CA ALA A 93 -5.21 3.16 6.51
C ALA A 93 -5.32 4.07 5.28
N LEU A 94 -5.62 5.35 5.50
CA LEU A 94 -5.86 6.32 4.42
C LEU A 94 -5.08 7.61 4.65
N SER A 95 -4.51 8.15 3.58
CA SER A 95 -3.95 9.50 3.55
C SER A 95 -4.49 10.27 2.34
N THR A 96 -4.80 11.54 2.55
CA THR A 96 -5.21 12.52 1.52
C THR A 96 -4.26 13.71 1.44
N GLY A 97 -3.04 13.55 2.00
CA GLY A 97 -2.02 14.59 2.05
C GLY A 97 -1.99 15.43 3.35
N GLN A 98 -2.93 15.23 4.28
CA GLN A 98 -3.03 15.99 5.53
C GLN A 98 -2.74 15.17 6.80
N GLY A 99 -2.15 13.98 6.64
CA GLY A 99 -1.97 13.03 7.73
C GLY A 99 -2.32 11.62 7.30
N VAL A 100 -2.32 10.69 8.25
CA VAL A 100 -2.75 9.30 8.06
C VAL A 100 -3.78 8.99 9.12
N ASP A 101 -4.92 8.48 8.71
CA ASP A 101 -5.99 8.03 9.61
C ASP A 101 -6.23 6.54 9.38
N CYS A 102 -6.57 5.82 10.45
CA CYS A 102 -6.91 4.40 10.40
C CYS A 102 -8.37 4.19 10.79
N PHE A 103 -9.07 3.42 9.97
CA PHE A 103 -10.46 3.05 10.17
C PHE A 103 -10.57 1.54 10.30
N MET A 104 -11.27 1.07 11.33
CA MET A 104 -11.52 -0.35 11.53
C MET A 104 -12.94 -0.69 11.10
N LEU A 105 -13.11 -1.78 10.36
CA LEU A 105 -14.43 -2.27 9.99
C LEU A 105 -15.15 -2.81 11.22
N ASP A 106 -16.36 -2.33 11.48
CA ASP A 106 -17.33 -3.01 12.35
C ASP A 106 -18.16 -3.97 11.47
N PRO A 107 -17.97 -5.30 11.61
CA PRO A 107 -18.69 -6.27 10.77
C PRO A 107 -20.20 -6.34 11.04
N ALA A 108 -20.65 -5.89 12.23
CA ALA A 108 -22.06 -5.90 12.57
C ALA A 108 -22.81 -4.74 11.90
N LEU A 109 -22.14 -3.60 11.71
CA LEU A 109 -22.70 -2.42 11.05
C LEU A 109 -22.37 -2.34 9.56
N GLY A 110 -21.26 -2.96 9.13
CA GLY A 110 -20.72 -2.83 7.78
C GLY A 110 -20.05 -1.48 7.52
N GLU A 111 -19.57 -0.81 8.58
CA GLU A 111 -19.04 0.56 8.53
C GLU A 111 -17.58 0.63 8.99
N PHE A 112 -16.80 1.52 8.36
CA PHE A 112 -15.43 1.81 8.74
C PHE A 112 -15.38 2.94 9.78
N ILE A 113 -15.06 2.60 11.03
CA ILE A 113 -15.04 3.53 12.15
C ILE A 113 -13.62 4.04 12.38
N LEU A 114 -13.45 5.36 12.49
CA LEU A 114 -12.16 5.97 12.81
C LEU A 114 -11.67 5.49 14.19
N VAL A 115 -10.53 4.82 14.23
CA VAL A 115 -9.92 4.27 15.46
C VAL A 115 -8.63 4.99 15.84
N ASP A 116 -7.83 5.39 14.86
CA ASP A 116 -6.61 6.18 15.08
C ASP A 116 -6.57 7.38 14.14
N ARG A 117 -6.30 8.56 14.69
CA ARG A 117 -6.28 9.83 13.96
C ARG A 117 -4.88 10.42 13.90
N ASP A 118 -4.51 10.98 12.76
CA ASP A 118 -3.22 11.63 12.49
C ASP A 118 -2.00 10.81 12.95
N VAL A 119 -2.00 9.53 12.57
CA VAL A 119 -0.98 8.54 12.95
C VAL A 119 0.41 9.04 12.57
N LYS A 120 1.33 9.01 13.54
CA LYS A 120 2.76 9.31 13.35
C LYS A 120 3.61 8.12 13.73
N ILE A 121 4.55 7.76 12.84
CA ILE A 121 5.54 6.73 13.13
C ILE A 121 6.54 7.23 14.20
N LYS A 122 7.03 6.32 15.04
CA LYS A 122 8.12 6.61 15.99
C LYS A 122 9.39 7.01 15.22
N LYS A 123 10.13 8.01 15.73
CA LYS A 123 11.40 8.46 15.12
C LYS A 123 12.46 7.36 14.97
N LYS A 124 12.49 6.39 15.88
CA LYS A 124 13.37 5.21 15.83
C LYS A 124 12.64 3.99 16.37
N GLY A 125 12.56 2.93 15.56
CA GLY A 125 12.03 1.63 15.95
C GLY A 125 13.07 0.70 16.56
N LYS A 126 12.64 -0.51 16.94
CA LYS A 126 13.47 -1.61 17.48
C LYS A 126 13.27 -2.93 16.73
N ILE A 127 12.65 -2.89 15.55
CA ILE A 127 12.35 -4.05 14.71
C ILE A 127 12.92 -3.80 13.31
N TYR A 128 13.44 -4.85 12.68
CA TYR A 128 13.72 -4.88 11.24
C TYR A 128 12.88 -5.98 10.58
N SER A 129 12.52 -5.77 9.31
CA SER A 129 11.75 -6.71 8.49
C SER A 129 12.40 -6.88 7.13
N LEU A 130 12.87 -8.09 6.84
CA LEU A 130 13.39 -8.50 5.53
C LEU A 130 13.54 -10.03 5.46
N ASN A 131 13.52 -10.57 4.24
CA ASN A 131 13.77 -11.98 3.99
C ASN A 131 15.27 -12.28 3.98
N GLU A 132 15.81 -12.76 5.10
CA GLU A 132 17.22 -13.12 5.22
C GLU A 132 17.64 -14.34 4.36
N GLY A 133 16.70 -15.06 3.74
CA GLY A 133 16.99 -16.10 2.76
C GLY A 133 17.75 -15.57 1.54
N TYR A 134 17.67 -14.28 1.25
CA TYR A 134 18.43 -13.61 0.19
C TYR A 134 19.81 -13.11 0.64
N ALA A 135 20.31 -13.48 1.83
CA ALA A 135 21.58 -12.97 2.37
C ALA A 135 22.78 -13.08 1.41
N LYS A 136 22.83 -14.13 0.58
CA LYS A 136 23.87 -14.31 -0.44
C LYS A 136 23.91 -13.18 -1.49
N TYR A 137 22.77 -12.54 -1.73
CA TYR A 137 22.57 -11.56 -2.80
C TYR A 137 22.50 -10.12 -2.28
N PHE A 138 22.59 -9.90 -0.97
CA PHE A 138 22.59 -8.57 -0.41
C PHE A 138 23.85 -7.80 -0.79
N ASP A 139 23.66 -6.52 -1.12
CA ASP A 139 24.77 -5.60 -1.27
C ASP A 139 25.50 -5.40 0.07
N PRO A 140 26.73 -4.83 0.04
CA PRO A 140 27.52 -4.62 1.24
C PRO A 140 26.83 -3.75 2.29
N ALA A 141 26.06 -2.73 1.90
CA ALA A 141 25.41 -1.83 2.83
C ALA A 141 24.27 -2.53 3.59
N MET A 142 23.49 -3.37 2.90
CA MET A 142 22.46 -4.20 3.52
C MET A 142 23.05 -5.23 4.49
N THR A 143 24.16 -5.87 4.11
CA THR A 143 24.88 -6.81 4.98
C THR A 143 25.40 -6.13 6.24
N GLU A 144 26.00 -4.95 6.09
CA GLU A 144 26.50 -4.15 7.21
C GLU A 144 25.35 -3.68 8.12
N TYR A 145 24.25 -3.20 7.54
CA TYR A 145 23.06 -2.80 8.29
C TYR A 145 22.53 -3.94 9.16
N LEU A 146 22.36 -5.13 8.58
CA LEU A 146 21.92 -6.33 9.29
C LEU A 146 22.86 -6.70 10.44
N LYS A 147 24.17 -6.68 10.19
CA LYS A 147 25.17 -6.93 11.23
C LYS A 147 24.99 -5.96 12.39
N LYS A 148 24.83 -4.66 12.13
CA LYS A 148 24.61 -3.63 13.17
C LYS A 148 23.29 -3.81 13.92
N LYS A 149 22.24 -4.36 13.29
CA LYS A 149 20.95 -4.62 13.96
C LYS A 149 21.00 -5.84 14.87
N LYS A 150 21.78 -6.85 14.51
CA LYS A 150 21.97 -8.08 15.31
C LYS A 150 23.05 -7.94 16.38
N PHE A 151 24.10 -7.20 16.09
CA PHE A 151 25.28 -7.01 16.94
C PHE A 151 25.56 -5.51 17.12
N PRO A 152 24.70 -4.77 17.86
CA PRO A 152 24.93 -3.37 18.14
C PRO A 152 26.20 -3.17 18.97
N GLU A 153 27.07 -2.24 18.55
CA GLU A 153 28.34 -1.93 19.21
C GLU A 153 28.20 -0.84 20.30
N ASP A 154 27.05 -0.17 20.36
CA ASP A 154 26.75 0.91 21.31
C ASP A 154 26.19 0.42 22.66
N GLY A 155 26.21 -0.89 22.89
CA GLY A 155 25.66 -1.52 24.10
C GLY A 155 24.12 -1.60 24.15
N SER A 156 23.43 -1.16 23.11
CA SER A 156 21.97 -1.31 23.02
C SER A 156 21.56 -2.77 22.78
N SER A 157 20.30 -3.10 23.05
CA SER A 157 19.78 -4.44 22.72
C SER A 157 19.65 -4.62 21.20
N PRO A 158 19.91 -5.83 20.68
CA PRO A 158 19.63 -6.16 19.28
C PRO A 158 18.19 -5.85 18.89
N TYR A 159 17.97 -5.53 17.61
CA TYR A 159 16.64 -5.33 17.06
C TYR A 159 15.93 -6.68 16.92
N GLY A 160 14.61 -6.71 17.16
CA GLY A 160 13.79 -7.87 16.86
C GLY A 160 13.61 -8.06 15.36
N ALA A 161 13.69 -9.30 14.88
CA ALA A 161 13.32 -9.65 13.51
C ALA A 161 11.81 -9.94 13.42
N ARG A 162 11.12 -9.36 12.45
CA ARG A 162 9.74 -9.72 12.08
C ARG A 162 9.64 -9.72 10.57
N TYR A 163 9.19 -10.80 9.96
CA TYR A 163 8.96 -10.87 8.53
C TYR A 163 7.72 -11.73 8.29
N VAL A 164 6.60 -11.06 7.97
CA VAL A 164 5.32 -11.75 7.69
C VAL A 164 5.33 -12.31 6.28
N GLY A 165 5.91 -11.58 5.32
CA GLY A 165 6.02 -12.01 3.93
C GLY A 165 4.78 -11.72 3.08
N SER A 166 3.85 -10.91 3.60
CA SER A 166 2.82 -10.22 2.81
C SER A 166 3.33 -8.85 2.45
#